data_AF-W6TIX0-F1
#
_entry.id   AF-W6TIX0-F1
#
_cell.length_a   1.000
_cell.length_b   1.000
_cell.length_c   1.000
_cell.angle_alpha   90.00
_cell.angle_beta   90.00
_cell.angle_gamma   90.00
#
_symmetry.space_group_name_H-M   'P 1'
#
loop_
_entity.id
_entity.type
_entity.pdbx_description
1 polymer ?
#
loop_
_entity_poly.entity_id
_entity_poly.type
_entity_poly.pdbx_seq_one_letter_code
_entity_poly.pdbx_strand_id
1 'polypeptide(L)'
;MLMMLVVVMGCNSGGVAGGEEGKNKFLQSLVNVSSEFLNVFTSFGEMVGSVLGLSVESKKSDVGKYFKTVQSTVEGIKSGLNRIVAEMKEEKNPNAVGVESAVKKLVSETLDKIIVGAKVASEAIGIEGVELIG
;
A
#
# COMPACT_ATOMS: atom_id res chain seq x y z
N MET A 1 47.66 -32.64 46.16
CA MET A 1 46.43 -31.92 46.59
C MET A 1 46.59 -30.47 46.17
N LEU A 2 45.71 -29.81 45.43
CA LEU A 2 44.34 -30.11 45.03
C LEU A 2 44.02 -29.27 43.77
N MET A 3 43.42 -29.95 42.80
CA MET A 3 42.37 -29.49 41.89
C MET A 3 42.59 -28.29 40.95
N MET A 4 42.65 -28.66 39.65
CA MET A 4 41.83 -28.07 38.58
C MET A 4 40.52 -27.45 39.10
N LEU A 5 40.27 -26.18 38.78
CA LEU A 5 38.93 -25.78 38.32
C LEU A 5 39.02 -24.54 37.43
N VAL A 6 38.71 -24.76 36.16
CA VAL A 6 38.30 -23.74 35.19
C VAL A 6 37.03 -23.09 35.75
N VAL A 7 37.07 -21.79 36.07
CA VAL A 7 35.85 -21.00 36.29
C VAL A 7 35.63 -20.11 35.06
N VAL A 8 34.63 -20.57 34.30
CA VAL A 8 34.00 -20.06 33.10
C VAL A 8 33.88 -18.53 33.02
N MET A 9 34.13 -17.99 31.82
CA MET A 9 33.70 -16.67 31.38
C MET A 9 32.21 -16.45 31.66
N GLY A 10 31.91 -15.66 32.69
CA GLY A 10 30.59 -15.09 32.92
C GLY A 10 30.55 -13.66 32.37
N CYS A 11 29.86 -13.48 31.25
CA CYS A 11 29.54 -12.20 30.65
C CYS A 11 28.76 -11.34 31.66
N ASN A 12 29.44 -10.43 32.36
CA ASN A 12 28.80 -9.39 33.19
C ASN A 12 29.27 -8.01 32.74
N SER A 13 29.05 -7.70 31.46
CA SER A 13 28.96 -6.32 31.02
C SER A 13 27.51 -5.87 31.23
N GLY A 14 27.31 -4.91 32.13
CA GLY A 14 26.00 -4.36 32.49
C GLY A 14 25.16 -4.07 31.26
N GLY A 15 24.06 -4.80 31.16
CA GLY A 15 23.20 -4.87 29.99
C GLY A 15 22.44 -3.56 29.72
N VAL A 16 22.72 -3.00 28.55
CA VAL A 16 21.73 -2.58 27.54
C VAL A 16 20.44 -1.94 28.10
N ALA A 17 20.54 -0.70 28.59
CA ALA A 17 19.38 0.18 28.76
C ALA A 17 18.86 0.80 27.44
N GLY A 18 19.45 0.45 26.28
CA GLY A 18 19.07 0.98 24.96
C GLY A 18 18.40 -0.02 24.01
N GLY A 19 18.23 -1.28 24.45
CA GLY A 19 17.74 -2.37 23.60
C GLY A 19 16.22 -2.47 23.56
N GLU A 20 15.53 -2.16 24.65
CA GLU A 20 14.06 -2.24 24.74
C GLU A 20 13.38 -1.02 24.08
N GLU A 21 13.91 0.19 24.24
CA GLU A 21 13.36 1.38 23.58
C GLU A 21 13.52 1.34 22.05
N GLY A 22 14.67 0.86 21.55
CA GLY A 22 14.90 0.70 20.12
C GLY A 22 14.00 -0.38 19.50
N LYS A 23 13.80 -1.49 20.22
CA LYS A 23 12.86 -2.57 19.80
C LYS A 23 11.42 -2.08 19.79
N ASN A 24 10.98 -1.35 20.81
CA ASN A 24 9.60 -0.84 20.88
C ASN A 24 9.31 0.19 19.77
N LYS A 25 10.26 1.07 19.46
CA LYS A 25 10.14 2.02 18.33
C LYS A 25 10.12 1.30 16.99
N PHE A 26 11.01 0.31 16.79
CA PHE A 26 11.02 -0.50 15.57
C PHE A 26 9.72 -1.31 15.38
N LEU A 27 9.18 -1.88 16.46
CA LEU A 27 7.90 -2.61 16.42
C LEU A 27 6.72 -1.67 16.14
N GLN A 28 6.69 -0.47 16.72
CA GLN A 28 5.67 0.54 16.39
C GLN A 28 5.73 0.94 14.92
N SER A 29 6.94 1.16 14.40
CA SER A 29 7.18 1.47 13.00
C SER A 29 6.67 0.38 12.05
N LEU A 30 6.98 -0.88 12.34
CA LEU A 30 6.44 -2.02 11.59
C LEU A 30 4.91 -2.09 11.65
N VAL A 31 4.30 -1.82 12.80
CA VAL A 31 2.85 -1.80 12.97
C VAL A 31 2.21 -0.70 12.13
N ASN A 32 2.79 0.52 12.11
CA ASN A 32 2.30 1.62 11.30
C ASN A 32 2.36 1.30 9.80
N VAL A 33 3.53 0.87 9.30
CA VAL A 33 3.69 0.46 7.90
C VAL A 33 2.74 -0.69 7.53
N SER A 34 2.51 -1.65 8.43
CA SER A 34 1.56 -2.74 8.19
C SER A 34 0.11 -2.25 8.12
N SER A 35 -0.28 -1.29 8.96
CA SER A 35 -1.61 -0.70 8.94
C SER A 35 -1.86 0.10 7.66
N GLU A 36 -0.88 0.89 7.23
CA GLU A 36 -0.89 1.64 5.97
C GLU A 36 -1.10 0.70 4.77
N PHE A 37 -0.34 -0.39 4.73
CA PHE A 37 -0.43 -1.40 3.68
C PHE A 37 -1.79 -2.08 3.66
N LEU A 38 -2.31 -2.47 4.83
CA LEU A 38 -3.64 -3.08 4.95
C LEU A 38 -4.74 -2.13 4.49
N ASN A 39 -4.63 -0.83 4.77
CA ASN A 39 -5.59 0.15 4.28
C ASN A 39 -5.59 0.21 2.75
N VAL A 40 -4.41 0.26 2.11
CA VAL A 40 -4.29 0.21 0.64
C VAL A 40 -4.87 -1.09 0.06
N PHE A 41 -4.58 -2.23 0.67
CA PHE A 41 -5.09 -3.53 0.22
C PHE A 41 -6.60 -3.71 0.44
N THR A 42 -7.13 -3.17 1.53
CA THR A 42 -8.57 -3.18 1.82
C THR A 42 -9.31 -2.31 0.80
N SER A 43 -8.79 -1.12 0.50
CA SER A 43 -9.32 -0.27 -0.58
C SER A 43 -9.28 -0.99 -1.93
N PHE A 44 -8.24 -1.79 -2.21
CA PHE A 44 -8.21 -2.64 -3.41
C PHE A 44 -9.27 -3.75 -3.39
N GLY A 45 -9.50 -4.40 -2.25
CA GLY A 45 -10.53 -5.44 -2.11
C GLY A 45 -11.95 -4.92 -2.31
N GLU A 46 -12.27 -3.77 -1.72
CA GLU A 46 -13.57 -3.10 -1.88
C GLU A 46 -13.82 -2.66 -3.34
N MET A 47 -12.77 -2.32 -4.10
CA MET A 47 -12.88 -2.03 -5.53
C MET A 47 -13.38 -3.21 -6.35
N VAL A 48 -12.76 -4.39 -6.19
CA VAL A 48 -13.10 -5.57 -6.99
C VAL A 48 -14.55 -5.99 -6.75
N GLY A 49 -15.05 -5.81 -5.52
CA GLY A 49 -16.45 -6.08 -5.17
C GLY A 49 -17.47 -5.13 -5.81
N SER A 50 -17.11 -3.86 -6.02
CA SER A 50 -18.04 -2.80 -6.46
C SER A 50 -18.13 -2.65 -7.99
N VAL A 51 -17.21 -3.27 -8.74
CA VAL A 51 -16.92 -3.00 -10.15
C VAL A 51 -17.65 -3.97 -11.12
N LEU A 52 -18.11 -5.13 -10.64
CA LEU A 52 -18.75 -6.16 -11.49
C LEU A 52 -20.27 -5.98 -11.70
N GLY A 53 -20.83 -4.81 -11.39
CA GLY A 53 -22.29 -4.60 -11.25
C GLY A 53 -23.06 -4.13 -12.49
N LEU A 54 -22.44 -4.03 -13.68
CA LEU A 54 -23.12 -3.53 -14.89
C LEU A 54 -23.94 -4.63 -15.58
N SER A 55 -25.17 -4.30 -15.98
CA SER A 55 -26.10 -5.17 -16.73
C SER A 55 -26.69 -4.43 -17.94
N VAL A 56 -27.41 -5.13 -18.82
CA VAL A 56 -28.09 -4.51 -19.99
C VAL A 56 -29.08 -3.41 -19.62
N GLU A 57 -29.59 -3.41 -18.38
CA GLU A 57 -30.49 -2.39 -17.85
C GLU A 57 -29.75 -1.20 -17.21
N SER A 58 -28.41 -1.22 -17.22
CA SER A 58 -27.61 -0.08 -16.74
C SER A 58 -27.67 1.07 -17.73
N LYS A 59 -27.63 2.31 -17.22
CA LYS A 59 -27.55 3.48 -18.07
C LYS A 59 -26.13 3.65 -18.61
N LYS A 60 -25.99 4.29 -19.77
CA LYS A 60 -24.67 4.70 -20.30
C LYS A 60 -23.89 5.53 -19.27
N SER A 61 -24.57 6.43 -18.54
CA SER A 61 -23.96 7.17 -17.43
C SER A 61 -23.40 6.29 -16.32
N ASP A 62 -23.96 5.12 -16.06
CA ASP A 62 -23.47 4.21 -15.03
C ASP A 62 -22.14 3.57 -15.46
N VAL A 63 -21.95 3.35 -16.77
CA VAL A 63 -20.65 2.93 -17.34
C VAL A 63 -19.62 4.07 -17.24
N GLY A 64 -20.03 5.32 -17.50
CA GLY A 64 -19.15 6.48 -17.33
C GLY A 64 -18.72 6.69 -15.88
N LYS A 65 -19.66 6.54 -14.92
CA LYS A 65 -19.39 6.58 -13.48
C LYS A 65 -18.51 5.43 -13.03
N TYR A 66 -18.72 4.24 -13.58
CA TYR A 66 -17.89 3.07 -13.32
C TYR A 66 -16.41 3.37 -13.62
N PHE A 67 -16.10 3.86 -14.83
CA PHE A 67 -14.74 4.23 -15.18
C PHE A 67 -14.22 5.40 -14.33
N LYS A 68 -15.09 6.34 -13.93
CA LYS A 68 -14.71 7.41 -13.01
C LYS A 68 -14.28 6.87 -11.64
N THR A 69 -15.03 5.91 -11.11
CA THR A 69 -14.69 5.21 -9.86
C THR A 69 -13.36 4.49 -10.00
N VAL A 70 -13.13 3.76 -11.09
CA VAL A 70 -11.84 3.11 -11.37
C VAL A 70 -10.69 4.13 -11.36
N GLN A 71 -10.85 5.27 -12.03
CA GLN A 71 -9.85 6.35 -12.03
C GLN A 71 -9.52 6.80 -10.60
N SER A 72 -10.53 7.28 -9.86
CA SER A 72 -10.35 7.86 -8.52
C SER A 72 -9.72 6.86 -7.55
N THR A 73 -10.09 5.57 -7.63
CA THR A 73 -9.53 4.62 -6.68
C THR A 73 -8.09 4.24 -7.00
N VAL A 74 -7.73 4.12 -8.28
CA VAL A 74 -6.34 3.87 -8.67
C VAL A 74 -5.44 5.07 -8.31
N GLU A 75 -5.95 6.30 -8.39
CA GLU A 75 -5.29 7.50 -7.84
C GLU A 75 -5.06 7.40 -6.32
N GLY A 76 -6.05 6.90 -5.59
CA GLY A 76 -5.95 6.61 -4.16
C GLY A 76 -4.85 5.59 -3.84
N ILE A 77 -4.79 4.47 -4.57
CA ILE A 77 -3.76 3.44 -4.42
C ILE A 77 -2.37 4.01 -4.71
N LYS A 78 -2.22 4.75 -5.82
CA LYS A 78 -0.95 5.42 -6.16
C LYS A 78 -0.48 6.31 -5.02
N SER A 79 -1.40 7.08 -4.43
CA SER A 79 -1.09 7.97 -3.31
C SER A 79 -0.68 7.19 -2.06
N GLY A 80 -1.42 6.13 -1.71
CA GLY A 80 -1.12 5.27 -0.57
C GLY A 80 0.23 4.55 -0.68
N LEU A 81 0.56 4.01 -1.86
CA LEU A 81 1.86 3.37 -2.10
C LEU A 81 3.03 4.34 -1.95
N ASN A 82 2.88 5.58 -2.45
CA ASN A 82 3.91 6.61 -2.28
C ASN A 82 4.06 7.04 -0.81
N ARG A 83 2.97 7.06 -0.04
CA ARG A 83 3.00 7.33 1.40
C ARG A 83 3.76 6.24 2.17
N ILE A 84 3.47 4.97 1.88
CA ILE A 84 4.21 3.84 2.46
C ILE A 84 5.72 3.97 2.21
N VAL A 85 6.11 4.32 0.98
CA VAL A 85 7.53 4.54 0.65
C VAL A 85 8.13 5.69 1.46
N ALA A 86 7.39 6.78 1.65
CA ALA A 86 7.85 7.93 2.43
C ALA A 86 8.06 7.55 3.91
N GLU A 87 7.11 6.85 4.51
CA GLU A 87 7.20 6.39 5.90
C GLU A 87 8.35 5.39 6.09
N MET A 88 8.52 4.43 5.17
CA MET A 88 9.65 3.52 5.20
C MET A 88 11.00 4.26 5.20
N LYS A 89 11.12 5.38 4.48
CA LYS A 89 12.34 6.20 4.48
C LYS A 89 12.52 6.96 5.80
N GLU A 90 11.45 7.53 6.33
CA GLU A 90 11.45 8.24 7.62
C GLU A 90 11.90 7.31 8.76
N GLU A 91 11.40 6.08 8.75
CA GLU A 91 11.72 5.04 9.73
C GLU A 91 13.07 4.36 9.48
N LYS A 92 13.83 4.81 8.48
CA LYS A 92 15.14 4.26 8.08
C LYS A 92 15.08 2.76 7.80
N ASN A 93 13.97 2.29 7.22
CA ASN A 93 13.79 0.90 6.86
C ASN A 93 14.86 0.51 5.81
N PRO A 94 15.65 -0.56 6.04
CA PRO A 94 16.72 -0.96 5.12
C PRO A 94 16.22 -1.35 3.73
N ASN A 95 14.94 -1.71 3.60
CA ASN A 95 14.32 -2.09 2.34
C ASN A 95 13.69 -0.90 1.58
N ALA A 96 13.70 0.31 2.14
CA ALA A 96 12.99 1.47 1.58
C ALA A 96 13.38 1.77 0.13
N VAL A 97 14.67 1.63 -0.23
CA VAL A 97 15.17 1.87 -1.60
C VAL A 97 14.63 0.82 -2.59
N GLY A 98 14.61 -0.45 -2.18
CA GLY A 98 14.08 -1.54 -3.02
C GLY A 98 12.57 -1.40 -3.24
N VAL A 99 11.83 -1.09 -2.16
CA VAL A 99 10.38 -0.86 -2.24
C VAL A 99 10.07 0.38 -3.08
N GLU A 100 10.81 1.48 -2.90
CA GLU A 100 10.64 2.68 -3.73
C GLU A 100 10.80 2.36 -5.22
N SER A 101 11.83 1.59 -5.59
CA SER A 101 12.06 1.23 -6.99
C SER A 101 10.89 0.40 -7.55
N ALA A 102 10.39 -0.57 -6.78
CA ALA A 102 9.25 -1.39 -7.18
C ALA A 102 7.96 -0.57 -7.31
N VAL A 103 7.69 0.33 -6.34
CA VAL A 103 6.52 1.22 -6.35
C VAL A 103 6.59 2.19 -7.53
N LYS A 104 7.74 2.83 -7.79
CA LYS A 104 7.91 3.71 -8.95
C LYS A 104 7.63 2.99 -10.26
N LYS A 105 8.10 1.75 -10.39
CA LYS A 105 7.84 0.92 -11.58
C LYS A 105 6.35 0.60 -11.70
N LEU A 106 5.70 0.11 -10.64
CA LEU A 106 4.27 -0.19 -10.63
C LEU A 106 3.42 1.04 -10.99
N VAL A 107 3.75 2.21 -10.42
CA VAL A 107 3.03 3.46 -10.68
C VAL A 107 3.17 3.87 -12.14
N SER A 108 4.40 3.99 -12.63
CA SER A 108 4.66 4.54 -13.98
C SER A 108 4.30 3.57 -15.12
N GLU A 109 4.52 2.27 -14.94
CA GLU A 109 4.27 1.29 -16.00
C GLU A 109 2.83 0.79 -16.05
N THR A 110 2.09 0.90 -14.93
CA THR A 110 0.75 0.30 -14.79
C THR A 110 -0.29 1.29 -14.27
N LEU A 111 -0.16 1.81 -13.05
CA LEU A 111 -1.24 2.58 -12.43
C LEU A 111 -1.55 3.87 -13.20
N ASP A 112 -0.53 4.59 -13.66
CA ASP A 112 -0.71 5.82 -14.46
C ASP A 112 -1.47 5.55 -15.76
N LYS A 113 -1.21 4.40 -16.41
CA LYS A 113 -1.92 4.01 -17.63
C LYS A 113 -3.38 3.67 -17.36
N ILE A 114 -3.66 3.00 -16.24
CA ILE A 114 -5.03 2.69 -15.83
C ILE A 114 -5.79 3.99 -15.52
N ILE A 115 -5.19 4.92 -14.78
CA ILE A 115 -5.79 6.23 -14.45
C ILE A 115 -6.14 6.98 -15.75
N VAL A 116 -5.20 7.07 -16.69
CA VAL A 116 -5.42 7.75 -17.97
C VAL A 116 -6.51 7.05 -18.78
N GLY A 117 -6.44 5.72 -18.92
CA GLY A 117 -7.43 4.95 -19.68
C GLY A 117 -8.85 5.06 -19.11
N ALA A 118 -8.98 4.95 -17.78
CA ALA A 118 -10.25 5.09 -17.08
C ALA A 118 -10.83 6.50 -17.22
N LYS A 119 -9.98 7.54 -17.11
CA LYS A 119 -10.40 8.92 -17.36
C LYS A 119 -10.93 9.11 -18.78
N VAL A 120 -10.17 8.68 -19.79
CA VAL A 120 -10.56 8.81 -21.20
C VAL A 120 -11.88 8.08 -21.49
N ALA A 121 -12.04 6.86 -20.98
CA ALA A 121 -13.28 6.10 -21.14
C ALA A 121 -14.47 6.79 -20.45
N SER A 122 -14.28 7.26 -19.23
CA SER A 122 -15.31 7.99 -18.47
C SER A 122 -15.75 9.27 -19.20
N GLU A 123 -14.82 10.04 -19.72
CA GLU A 123 -15.08 11.28 -20.48
C GLU A 123 -15.79 10.99 -21.81
N ALA A 124 -15.38 9.94 -22.52
CA ALA A 124 -15.99 9.56 -23.80
C ALA A 124 -17.45 9.08 -23.65
N ILE A 125 -17.76 8.38 -22.56
CA ILE A 125 -19.11 7.90 -22.27
C ILE A 125 -20.00 9.01 -21.69
N GLY A 126 -19.41 9.89 -20.86
CA GLY A 126 -20.11 10.90 -20.09
C GLY A 126 -20.84 10.30 -18.87
N ILE A 127 -21.20 11.16 -17.91
CA ILE A 127 -21.83 10.76 -16.64
C ILE A 127 -23.33 11.10 -16.55
N GLU A 128 -23.91 11.61 -17.63
CA GLU A 128 -25.29 12.12 -17.68
C GLU A 128 -26.22 11.32 -18.61
N GLY A 129 -25.68 10.43 -19.45
CA GLY A 129 -26.46 9.64 -20.41
C GLY A 129 -27.49 8.72 -19.74
N VAL A 130 -28.77 8.91 -20.05
CA VAL A 130 -29.90 8.15 -19.46
C VAL A 130 -30.33 6.92 -20.27
N GLU A 131 -29.84 6.79 -21.50
CA GLU A 131 -30.09 5.64 -22.36
C GLU A 131 -29.50 4.36 -21.75
N LEU A 132 -30.20 3.24 -21.92
CA LEU A 132 -29.71 1.93 -21.52
C LEU A 132 -28.56 1.48 -22.43
N ILE A 133 -27.74 0.57 -21.93
CA ILE A 133 -26.64 -0.01 -22.71
C ILE A 133 -27.05 -1.20 -23.59
N GLY A 134 -28.22 -1.80 -23.31
CA GLY A 134 -28.82 -2.89 -24.08
C GLY A 134 -29.85 -2.47 -25.12
#